data_AF-A0A437MF93-F1
#
_entry.id   AF-A0A437MF93-F1
#
_cell.length_a   1.000
_cell.length_b   1.000
_cell.length_c   1.000
_cell.angle_alpha   90.00
_cell.angle_beta   90.00
_cell.angle_gamma   90.00
#
_symmetry.space_group_name_H-M   'P 1'
#
loop_
_entity.id
_entity.type
_entity.pdbx_description
1 polymer ?
#
loop_
_entity_poly.entity_id
_entity_poly.type
_entity_poly.pdbx_seq_one_letter_code
_entity_poly.pdbx_strand_id
1 'polypeptide(L)'
;MAESSAISWTDATWNPWIGCTRISPACDHCYAADWAKRHKKEDLWEGRLHRTSVQTWTLPRRLERQAVKDGRRIRCFVASLSDFFDNQADPAWREEAWAVMRATPHVDFLVLTKRAQNIAKMLPPDWGQGYPNVALGTTVENQAEADRRVPQLLAVPARLRFLSCEPLLGPVTLDGWLPGENGCQSCDDGEGYGNRCSRGDIPREEQCPWRWAVQTVTEHGPMDEHGCPASVSCEIQTIDWVIVGGESGPQARPMHLDWARSLRDQCAAAGVPFHFKQWGTWSPAAWKPERLTAMNDEEYKAHATVCGATHVLTYGTGVPSFIRALGHAPWSCERADEAPDDLRHLPLQRTHERAQQLLDGVRHLAVPSLNPTGAPLP
;
A
#
# COMPACT_ATOMS: atom_id res chain seq x y z
N MET A 1 -9.08 -10.10 -16.05
CA MET A 1 -7.74 -10.06 -16.67
C MET A 1 -7.74 -8.98 -17.72
N ALA A 2 -6.75 -8.10 -17.71
CA ALA A 2 -6.71 -7.04 -18.72
C ALA A 2 -5.26 -6.72 -19.10
N GLU A 3 -5.03 -6.67 -20.42
CA GLU A 3 -3.79 -6.16 -21.04
C GLU A 3 -3.63 -4.66 -20.82
N SER A 4 -4.73 -3.97 -20.52
CA SER A 4 -4.78 -2.59 -20.04
C SER A 4 -5.54 -2.52 -18.70
N SER A 5 -4.87 -2.12 -17.64
CA SER A 5 -5.45 -2.03 -16.30
C SER A 5 -6.16 -0.69 -16.08
N ALA A 6 -7.29 -0.73 -15.37
CA ALA A 6 -7.94 0.47 -14.83
C ALA A 6 -7.33 0.91 -13.48
N ILE A 7 -6.37 0.16 -12.94
CA ILE A 7 -5.67 0.47 -11.70
C ILE A 7 -4.54 1.43 -12.04
N SER A 8 -4.62 2.68 -11.55
CA SER A 8 -3.81 3.82 -12.01
C SER A 8 -2.30 3.69 -11.84
N TRP A 9 -1.82 2.75 -11.04
CA TRP A 9 -0.41 2.56 -10.72
C TRP A 9 0.22 1.35 -11.44
N THR A 10 -0.49 0.70 -12.36
CA THR A 10 -0.01 -0.47 -13.14
C THR A 10 -0.52 -0.43 -14.57
N ASP A 11 0.25 -0.99 -15.51
CA ASP A 11 -0.15 -1.06 -16.93
C ASP A 11 -1.09 -2.25 -17.19
N ALA A 12 -0.82 -3.39 -16.55
CA ALA A 12 -1.56 -4.64 -16.74
C ALA A 12 -1.85 -5.36 -15.41
N THR A 13 -2.72 -6.37 -15.44
CA THR A 13 -2.98 -7.26 -14.30
C THR A 13 -2.82 -8.72 -14.68
N TRP A 14 -2.15 -9.49 -13.82
CA TRP A 14 -1.95 -10.94 -13.98
C TRP A 14 -2.41 -11.71 -12.73
N ASN A 15 -3.25 -12.72 -12.90
CA ASN A 15 -3.76 -13.56 -11.80
C ASN A 15 -3.46 -15.02 -12.14
N PRO A 16 -2.40 -15.60 -11.58
CA PRO A 16 -2.08 -17.02 -11.76
C PRO A 16 -3.18 -17.95 -11.21
N TRP A 17 -3.85 -17.50 -10.14
CA TRP A 17 -5.07 -18.08 -9.57
C TRP A 17 -5.99 -16.98 -9.07
N ILE A 18 -7.24 -17.34 -8.78
CA ILE A 18 -8.28 -16.50 -8.20
C ILE A 18 -8.79 -17.11 -6.89
N GLY A 19 -9.22 -16.25 -5.98
CA GLY A 19 -9.66 -16.62 -4.64
C GLY A 19 -8.56 -16.42 -3.58
N CYS A 20 -9.00 -16.20 -2.35
CA CYS A 20 -8.13 -16.06 -1.17
C CYS A 20 -8.94 -16.23 0.12
N THR A 21 -8.24 -16.52 1.22
CA THR A 21 -8.83 -16.58 2.56
C THR A 21 -8.86 -15.17 3.19
N ARG A 22 -9.95 -14.81 3.85
CA ARG A 22 -10.08 -13.54 4.59
C ARG A 22 -9.22 -13.57 5.86
N ILE A 23 -8.43 -12.51 6.11
CA ILE A 23 -7.49 -12.45 7.25
C ILE A 23 -7.38 -11.11 7.96
N SER A 24 -8.10 -10.07 7.50
CA SER A 24 -8.00 -8.74 8.11
C SER A 24 -9.24 -7.88 7.84
N PRO A 25 -9.42 -6.76 8.57
CA PRO A 25 -10.57 -5.88 8.42
C PRO A 25 -10.74 -5.30 7.00
N ALA A 26 -9.67 -5.15 6.23
CA ALA A 26 -9.73 -4.77 4.82
C ALA A 26 -10.50 -5.76 3.93
N CYS A 27 -10.71 -7.01 4.38
CA CYS A 27 -11.42 -8.02 3.61
C CYS A 27 -12.95 -7.94 3.74
N ASP A 28 -13.47 -7.17 4.69
CA ASP A 28 -14.89 -7.14 5.08
C ASP A 28 -15.81 -6.70 3.93
N HIS A 29 -15.33 -5.78 3.09
CA HIS A 29 -16.03 -5.28 1.90
C HIS A 29 -15.14 -5.38 0.65
N CYS A 30 -14.45 -6.52 0.53
CA CYS A 30 -13.52 -6.78 -0.56
C CYS A 30 -14.21 -6.73 -1.93
N TYR A 31 -13.75 -5.85 -2.83
CA TYR A 31 -14.28 -5.73 -4.18
C TYR A 31 -14.21 -7.04 -4.99
N ALA A 32 -13.23 -7.89 -4.70
CA ALA A 32 -13.06 -9.18 -5.37
C ALA A 32 -14.09 -10.22 -4.89
N ALA A 33 -14.51 -10.15 -3.63
CA ALA A 33 -15.63 -10.93 -3.11
C ALA A 33 -16.97 -10.48 -3.74
N ASP A 34 -17.18 -9.16 -3.89
CA ASP A 34 -18.33 -8.62 -4.62
C ASP A 34 -18.34 -9.02 -6.10
N TRP A 35 -17.16 -9.08 -6.73
CA TRP A 35 -17.01 -9.61 -8.08
C TRP A 35 -17.40 -11.10 -8.12
N ALA A 36 -16.91 -11.90 -7.18
CA ALA A 36 -17.20 -13.34 -7.10
C ALA A 36 -18.70 -13.60 -6.94
N LYS A 37 -19.38 -12.86 -6.05
CA LYS A 37 -20.84 -12.91 -5.88
C LYS A 37 -21.60 -12.60 -7.16
N ARG A 38 -21.22 -11.53 -7.87
CA ARG A 38 -21.84 -11.17 -9.16
C ARG A 38 -21.67 -12.24 -10.24
N HIS A 39 -20.62 -13.05 -10.15
CA HIS A 39 -20.32 -14.12 -11.10
C HIS A 39 -20.72 -15.51 -10.59
N LYS A 40 -21.40 -15.61 -9.44
CA LYS A 40 -21.81 -16.88 -8.80
C LYS A 40 -20.61 -17.80 -8.50
N LYS A 41 -19.56 -17.24 -7.92
CA LYS A 41 -18.29 -17.90 -7.56
C LYS A 41 -17.86 -17.62 -6.11
N GLU A 42 -18.82 -17.49 -5.22
CA GLU A 42 -18.62 -17.11 -3.81
C GLU A 42 -17.66 -18.04 -3.08
N ASP A 43 -17.63 -19.33 -3.45
CA ASP A 43 -16.74 -20.34 -2.90
C ASP A 43 -15.24 -19.96 -2.99
N LEU A 44 -14.88 -19.13 -3.97
CA LEU A 44 -13.50 -18.63 -4.15
C LEU A 44 -13.01 -17.71 -3.01
N TRP A 45 -13.93 -17.10 -2.26
CA TRP A 45 -13.60 -16.23 -1.11
C TRP A 45 -13.97 -16.87 0.24
N GLU A 46 -14.37 -18.14 0.22
CA GLU A 46 -14.59 -18.99 1.40
C GLU A 46 -13.44 -19.99 1.62
N GLY A 47 -12.32 -19.80 0.90
CA GLY A 47 -11.08 -20.58 1.07
C GLY A 47 -10.75 -21.50 -0.11
N ARG A 48 -11.63 -21.69 -1.08
CA ARG A 48 -11.27 -22.44 -2.30
C ARG A 48 -10.47 -21.54 -3.25
N LEU A 49 -9.36 -22.04 -3.79
CA LEU A 49 -8.61 -21.34 -4.83
C LEU A 49 -8.83 -22.02 -6.18
N HIS A 50 -8.82 -21.23 -7.24
CA HIS A 50 -8.96 -21.72 -8.60
C HIS A 50 -7.82 -21.21 -9.48
N ARG A 51 -7.01 -22.13 -9.99
CA ARG A 51 -5.96 -21.82 -10.97
C ARG A 51 -6.60 -21.27 -12.25
N THR A 52 -6.04 -20.21 -12.80
CA THR A 52 -6.54 -19.63 -14.05
C THR A 52 -6.14 -20.44 -15.29
N SER A 53 -6.80 -20.15 -16.41
CA SER A 53 -6.61 -20.85 -17.68
C SER A 53 -5.20 -20.69 -18.25
N VAL A 54 -4.77 -21.64 -19.08
CA VAL A 54 -3.49 -21.58 -19.81
C VAL A 54 -3.31 -20.25 -20.54
N GLN A 55 -4.36 -19.71 -21.15
CA GLN A 55 -4.30 -18.42 -21.83
C GLN A 55 -3.88 -17.29 -20.89
N THR A 56 -4.36 -17.29 -19.64
CA THR A 56 -3.97 -16.30 -18.61
C THR A 56 -2.48 -16.39 -18.29
N TRP A 57 -1.92 -17.60 -18.28
CA TRP A 57 -0.50 -17.84 -18.02
C TRP A 57 0.42 -17.44 -19.18
N THR A 58 -0.11 -17.28 -20.40
CA THR A 58 0.67 -16.74 -21.52
C THR A 58 0.79 -15.21 -21.51
N LEU A 59 -0.01 -14.49 -20.69
CA LEU A 59 -0.06 -13.03 -20.67
C LEU A 59 1.32 -12.39 -20.39
N PRO A 60 2.09 -12.78 -19.35
CA PRO A 60 3.39 -12.15 -19.10
C PRO A 60 4.35 -12.24 -20.27
N ARG A 61 4.38 -13.37 -21.01
CA ARG A 61 5.20 -13.52 -22.22
C ARG A 61 4.73 -12.62 -23.37
N ARG A 62 3.44 -12.31 -23.43
CA ARG A 62 2.91 -11.33 -24.40
C ARG A 62 3.32 -9.91 -24.02
N LEU A 63 3.24 -9.57 -22.73
CA LEU A 63 3.72 -8.29 -22.21
C LEU A 63 5.23 -8.14 -22.42
N GLU A 64 6.03 -9.18 -22.19
CA GLU A 64 7.47 -9.17 -22.46
C GLU A 64 7.79 -8.78 -23.91
N ARG A 65 7.13 -9.45 -24.87
CA ARG A 65 7.30 -9.12 -26.30
C ARG A 65 6.88 -7.68 -26.62
N GLN A 66 5.82 -7.20 -25.98
CA GLN A 66 5.36 -5.82 -26.15
C GLN A 66 6.34 -4.82 -25.54
N ALA A 67 6.86 -5.10 -24.34
CA ALA A 67 7.81 -4.25 -23.64
C ALA A 67 9.12 -4.08 -24.44
N VAL A 68 9.64 -5.19 -24.99
CA VAL A 68 10.80 -5.19 -25.88
C VAL A 68 10.52 -4.41 -27.15
N LYS A 69 9.36 -4.63 -27.79
CA LYS A 69 8.97 -3.92 -29.02
C LYS A 69 8.86 -2.41 -28.80
N ASP A 70 8.31 -1.99 -27.67
CA ASP A 70 8.07 -0.57 -27.38
C ASP A 70 9.30 0.11 -26.75
N GLY A 71 10.34 -0.64 -26.42
CA GLY A 71 11.51 -0.12 -25.68
C GLY A 71 11.15 0.40 -24.29
N ARG A 72 10.05 -0.09 -23.69
CA ARG A 72 9.53 0.36 -22.38
C ARG A 72 9.15 -0.84 -21.52
N ARG A 73 9.56 -0.82 -20.26
CA ARG A 73 9.12 -1.80 -19.26
C ARG A 73 7.62 -1.70 -18.98
N ILE A 74 6.95 -2.84 -18.84
CA ILE A 74 5.52 -2.91 -18.53
C ILE A 74 5.34 -3.30 -17.07
N ARG A 75 4.59 -2.49 -16.31
CA ARG A 75 4.25 -2.80 -14.92
C ARG A 75 3.02 -3.69 -14.86
N CYS A 76 3.14 -4.84 -14.20
CA CYS A 76 2.09 -5.84 -14.10
C CYS A 76 1.76 -6.14 -12.64
N PHE A 77 0.54 -5.80 -12.21
CA PHE A 77 0.07 -6.13 -10.88
C PHE A 77 -0.34 -7.61 -10.80
N VAL A 78 0.27 -8.33 -9.88
CA VAL A 78 0.03 -9.76 -9.66
C VAL A 78 -1.02 -9.95 -8.56
N ALA A 79 -1.94 -10.89 -8.78
CA ALA A 79 -2.95 -11.30 -7.79
C ALA A 79 -3.96 -10.19 -7.42
N SER A 80 -4.42 -9.39 -8.38
CA SER A 80 -5.56 -8.49 -8.18
C SER A 80 -6.84 -9.19 -7.68
N LEU A 81 -7.03 -10.48 -7.96
CA LEU A 81 -8.21 -11.27 -7.57
C LEU A 81 -7.82 -12.46 -6.68
N SER A 82 -6.70 -12.37 -5.96
CA SER A 82 -6.20 -13.40 -5.06
C SER A 82 -5.21 -12.83 -4.06
N ASP A 83 -4.57 -13.67 -3.26
CA ASP A 83 -3.39 -13.32 -2.49
C ASP A 83 -2.26 -14.31 -2.89
N PHE A 84 -1.12 -13.78 -3.34
CA PHE A 84 -0.03 -14.60 -3.89
C PHE A 84 0.64 -15.50 -2.83
N PHE A 85 0.57 -15.07 -1.56
CA PHE A 85 1.18 -15.75 -0.42
C PHE A 85 0.12 -16.43 0.48
N ASP A 86 -1.07 -16.73 -0.08
CA ASP A 86 -2.07 -17.56 0.60
C ASP A 86 -1.54 -18.99 0.81
N ASN A 87 -1.77 -19.53 2.02
CA ASN A 87 -1.39 -20.89 2.38
C ASN A 87 -2.15 -21.95 1.59
N GLN A 88 -3.34 -21.61 1.09
CA GLN A 88 -4.16 -22.54 0.32
C GLN A 88 -3.78 -22.59 -1.17
N ALA A 89 -2.87 -21.73 -1.62
CA ALA A 89 -2.36 -21.78 -2.99
C ALA A 89 -1.38 -22.95 -3.15
N ASP A 90 -1.61 -23.79 -4.16
CA ASP A 90 -0.74 -24.90 -4.50
C ASP A 90 0.70 -24.40 -4.71
N PRO A 91 1.69 -24.93 -3.95
CA PRO A 91 3.09 -24.55 -4.11
C PRO A 91 3.60 -24.69 -5.55
N ALA A 92 3.12 -25.68 -6.31
CA ALA A 92 3.53 -25.89 -7.70
C ALA A 92 3.07 -24.74 -8.61
N TRP A 93 1.89 -24.17 -8.37
CA TRP A 93 1.44 -22.99 -9.13
C TRP A 93 2.30 -21.78 -8.79
N ARG A 94 2.68 -21.61 -7.52
CA ARG A 94 3.56 -20.50 -7.13
C ARG A 94 4.95 -20.64 -7.78
N GLU A 95 5.51 -21.84 -7.80
CA GLU A 95 6.80 -22.12 -8.45
C GLU A 95 6.76 -21.82 -9.96
N GLU A 96 5.70 -22.25 -10.65
CA GLU A 96 5.49 -21.92 -12.06
C GLU A 96 5.36 -20.41 -12.27
N ALA A 97 4.67 -19.70 -11.37
CA ALA A 97 4.52 -18.26 -11.45
C ALA A 97 5.86 -17.54 -11.30
N TRP A 98 6.71 -17.97 -10.37
CA TRP A 98 8.07 -17.46 -10.23
C TRP A 98 8.91 -17.71 -11.50
N ALA A 99 8.80 -18.90 -12.10
CA ALA A 99 9.49 -19.21 -13.35
C ALA A 99 9.06 -18.28 -14.51
N VAL A 100 7.77 -17.93 -14.58
CA VAL A 100 7.27 -16.96 -15.56
C VAL A 100 7.84 -15.57 -15.31
N MET A 101 7.87 -15.11 -14.06
CA MET A 101 8.44 -13.80 -13.71
C MET A 101 9.93 -13.71 -14.06
N ARG A 102 10.71 -14.75 -13.76
CA ARG A 102 12.13 -14.84 -14.16
C ARG A 102 12.31 -14.77 -15.67
N ALA A 103 11.46 -15.45 -16.42
CA ALA A 103 11.55 -15.52 -17.89
C ALA A 103 11.03 -14.26 -18.62
N THR A 104 10.63 -13.21 -17.90
CA THR A 104 10.06 -11.98 -18.47
C THR A 104 10.69 -10.72 -17.87
N PRO A 105 12.00 -10.50 -18.10
CA PRO A 105 12.78 -9.45 -17.43
C PRO A 105 12.32 -8.02 -17.77
N HIS A 106 11.60 -7.78 -18.87
CA HIS A 106 11.09 -6.44 -19.23
C HIS A 106 9.70 -6.15 -18.62
N VAL A 107 9.13 -7.09 -17.86
CA VAL A 107 7.89 -6.91 -17.11
C VAL A 107 8.21 -6.70 -15.63
N ASP A 108 7.81 -5.55 -15.09
CA ASP A 108 7.93 -5.23 -13.66
C ASP A 108 6.71 -5.76 -12.91
N PHE A 109 6.89 -6.84 -12.16
CA PHE A 109 5.82 -7.46 -11.37
C PHE A 109 5.66 -6.80 -10.01
N LEU A 110 4.45 -6.35 -9.70
CA LEU A 110 4.07 -5.90 -8.37
C LEU A 110 3.33 -7.04 -7.66
N VAL A 111 3.97 -7.68 -6.69
CA VAL A 111 3.37 -8.76 -5.90
C VAL A 111 2.91 -8.21 -4.55
N LEU A 112 1.60 -8.19 -4.31
CA LEU A 112 0.99 -7.65 -3.10
C LEU A 112 0.34 -8.75 -2.24
N THR A 113 0.47 -8.65 -0.93
CA THR A 113 -0.18 -9.60 0.01
C THR A 113 -0.61 -8.94 1.32
N LYS A 114 -1.57 -9.56 2.01
CA LYS A 114 -1.87 -9.25 3.43
C LYS A 114 -1.15 -10.20 4.41
N ARG A 115 -0.33 -11.11 3.89
CA ARG A 115 0.38 -12.17 4.63
C ARG A 115 1.89 -11.98 4.54
N ALA A 116 2.40 -10.81 4.94
CA ALA A 116 3.83 -10.51 4.87
C ALA A 116 4.69 -11.58 5.58
N GLN A 117 4.17 -12.22 6.64
CA GLN A 117 4.82 -13.29 7.40
C GLN A 117 5.12 -14.55 6.59
N ASN A 118 4.41 -14.73 5.46
CA ASN A 118 4.56 -15.89 4.60
C ASN A 118 5.60 -15.68 3.51
N ILE A 119 5.96 -14.42 3.20
CA ILE A 119 6.83 -14.10 2.07
C ILE A 119 8.12 -14.90 2.15
N ALA A 120 8.91 -14.71 3.20
CA ALA A 120 10.21 -15.38 3.38
C ALA A 120 10.15 -16.91 3.23
N LYS A 121 9.05 -17.55 3.63
CA LYS A 121 8.87 -19.01 3.59
C LYS A 121 8.48 -19.55 2.21
N MET A 122 8.02 -18.67 1.32
CA MET A 122 7.40 -19.02 0.05
C MET A 122 8.13 -18.40 -1.16
N LEU A 123 9.29 -17.79 -0.92
CA LEU A 123 10.22 -17.36 -1.97
C LEU A 123 10.88 -18.59 -2.61
N PRO A 124 11.24 -18.51 -3.90
CA PRO A 124 11.93 -19.59 -4.56
C PRO A 124 13.37 -19.71 -4.03
N PRO A 125 14.01 -20.90 -4.05
CA PRO A 125 15.35 -21.09 -3.48
C PRO A 125 16.45 -20.22 -4.10
N ASP A 126 16.26 -19.79 -5.34
CA ASP A 126 17.17 -18.93 -6.11
C ASP A 126 16.86 -17.43 -5.94
N TRP A 127 16.04 -17.05 -4.95
CA TRP A 127 15.62 -15.65 -4.75
C TRP A 127 16.80 -14.68 -4.54
N GLY A 128 17.84 -15.10 -3.82
CA GLY A 128 19.01 -14.27 -3.55
C GLY A 128 18.67 -12.92 -2.92
N GLN A 129 19.09 -11.83 -3.57
CA GLN A 129 18.80 -10.44 -3.16
C GLN A 129 17.46 -9.90 -3.70
N GLY A 130 16.66 -10.78 -4.32
CA GLY A 130 15.41 -10.45 -4.98
C GLY A 130 15.56 -10.31 -6.50
N TYR A 131 14.53 -10.74 -7.21
CA TYR A 131 14.53 -10.63 -8.67
C TYR A 131 14.46 -9.16 -9.12
N PRO A 132 15.28 -8.73 -10.09
CA PRO A 132 15.36 -7.33 -10.51
C PRO A 132 14.04 -6.74 -11.03
N ASN A 133 13.15 -7.59 -11.52
CA ASN A 133 11.86 -7.22 -12.11
C ASN A 133 10.67 -7.54 -11.19
N VAL A 134 10.89 -7.81 -9.90
CA VAL A 134 9.83 -8.09 -8.93
C VAL A 134 9.92 -7.12 -7.75
N ALA A 135 8.82 -6.40 -7.53
CA ALA A 135 8.56 -5.65 -6.30
C ALA A 135 7.69 -6.49 -5.36
N LEU A 136 8.04 -6.47 -4.08
CA LEU A 136 7.25 -7.09 -3.02
C LEU A 136 6.52 -6.02 -2.23
N GLY A 137 5.26 -6.24 -1.93
CA GLY A 137 4.48 -5.29 -1.15
C GLY A 137 3.50 -5.93 -0.22
N THR A 138 3.06 -5.14 0.77
CA THR A 138 2.00 -5.56 1.68
C THR A 138 0.92 -4.51 1.82
N THR A 139 -0.33 -4.97 1.99
CA THR A 139 -1.43 -4.07 2.33
C THR A 139 -1.33 -3.67 3.80
N VAL A 140 -1.55 -2.39 4.11
CA VAL A 140 -1.66 -1.89 5.49
C VAL A 140 -2.87 -0.97 5.62
N GLU A 141 -3.95 -1.48 6.20
CA GLU A 141 -5.20 -0.71 6.32
C GLU A 141 -5.24 0.22 7.54
N ASN A 142 -4.37 0.03 8.54
CA ASN A 142 -4.28 0.83 9.76
C ASN A 142 -2.94 0.58 10.46
N GLN A 143 -2.64 1.35 11.52
CA GLN A 143 -1.38 1.22 12.26
C GLN A 143 -1.11 -0.19 12.77
N ALA A 144 -2.09 -0.87 13.37
CA ALA A 144 -1.89 -2.21 13.92
C ALA A 144 -1.46 -3.23 12.84
N GLU A 145 -1.99 -3.09 11.62
CA GLU A 145 -1.59 -3.90 10.49
C GLU A 145 -0.24 -3.50 9.89
N ALA A 146 0.11 -2.20 9.96
CA ALA A 146 1.44 -1.72 9.59
C ALA A 146 2.51 -2.28 10.55
N ASP A 147 2.31 -2.14 11.86
CA ASP A 147 3.20 -2.66 12.90
C ASP A 147 3.41 -4.17 12.75
N ARG A 148 2.35 -4.90 12.37
CA ARG A 148 2.41 -6.34 12.14
C ARG A 148 3.19 -6.70 10.88
N ARG A 149 2.94 -6.03 9.75
CA ARG A 149 3.34 -6.51 8.42
C ARG A 149 4.58 -5.82 7.85
N VAL A 150 4.81 -4.55 8.15
CA VAL A 150 5.96 -3.80 7.61
C VAL A 150 7.29 -4.42 8.05
N PRO A 151 7.50 -4.75 9.34
CA PRO A 151 8.70 -5.48 9.78
C PRO A 151 8.96 -6.78 9.00
N GLN A 152 7.90 -7.52 8.69
CA GLN A 152 7.99 -8.81 7.98
C GLN A 152 8.38 -8.62 6.51
N LEU A 153 7.91 -7.54 5.88
CA LEU A 153 8.29 -7.16 4.52
C LEU A 153 9.76 -6.68 4.46
N LEU A 154 10.18 -5.86 5.43
CA LEU A 154 11.54 -5.34 5.50
C LEU A 154 12.58 -6.43 5.80
N ALA A 155 12.18 -7.51 6.47
CA ALA A 155 13.02 -8.70 6.70
C ALA A 155 13.27 -9.56 5.44
N VAL A 156 12.60 -9.28 4.31
CA VAL A 156 12.78 -10.01 3.05
C VAL A 156 13.64 -9.22 2.07
N PRO A 157 14.71 -9.79 1.48
CA PRO A 157 15.48 -9.13 0.42
C PRO A 157 14.56 -8.82 -0.76
N ALA A 158 14.52 -7.58 -1.21
CA ALA A 158 13.70 -7.18 -2.34
C ALA A 158 14.33 -5.97 -3.02
N ARG A 159 14.20 -5.89 -4.35
CA ARG A 159 14.70 -4.73 -5.09
C ARG A 159 13.84 -3.49 -4.92
N LEU A 160 12.57 -3.70 -4.60
CA LEU A 160 11.60 -2.67 -4.30
C LEU A 160 10.55 -3.19 -3.33
N ARG A 161 10.30 -2.44 -2.25
CA ARG A 161 9.29 -2.69 -1.23
C ARG A 161 8.22 -1.61 -1.28
N PHE A 162 6.96 -2.02 -1.39
CA PHE A 162 5.86 -1.05 -1.46
C PHE A 162 4.74 -1.36 -0.48
N LEU A 163 4.08 -0.30 -0.01
CA LEU A 163 2.88 -0.40 0.79
C LEU A 163 1.66 -0.05 -0.03
N SER A 164 0.63 -0.88 0.06
CA SER A 164 -0.70 -0.56 -0.41
C SER A 164 -1.57 -0.25 0.79
N CYS A 165 -1.69 1.02 1.12
CA CYS A 165 -2.58 1.54 2.14
C CYS A 165 -4.02 1.58 1.60
N GLU A 166 -4.56 0.40 1.24
CA GLU A 166 -5.81 0.24 0.50
C GLU A 166 -6.63 -0.99 0.93
N PRO A 167 -7.89 -0.82 1.38
CA PRO A 167 -8.47 0.46 1.82
C PRO A 167 -7.75 0.98 3.07
N LEU A 168 -7.52 2.29 3.16
CA LEU A 168 -7.04 2.92 4.39
C LEU A 168 -8.21 3.14 5.35
N LEU A 169 -8.20 2.41 6.47
CA LEU A 169 -9.25 2.35 7.48
C LEU A 169 -8.87 3.02 8.80
N GLY A 170 -7.62 3.49 8.93
CA GLY A 170 -7.13 4.23 10.08
C GLY A 170 -5.85 4.99 9.77
N PRO A 171 -5.38 5.86 10.69
CA PRO A 171 -4.11 6.55 10.53
C PRO A 171 -2.95 5.55 10.49
N VAL A 172 -1.91 5.89 9.75
CA VAL A 172 -0.65 5.16 9.67
C VAL A 172 0.51 6.15 9.72
N THR A 173 1.40 5.91 10.66
CA THR A 173 2.71 6.54 10.79
C THR A 173 3.77 5.54 10.35
N LEU A 174 4.60 5.94 9.41
CA LEU A 174 5.68 5.17 8.79
C LEU A 174 7.05 5.58 9.32
N ASP A 175 7.10 6.36 10.40
CA ASP A 175 8.34 6.77 11.04
C ASP A 175 9.20 5.55 11.37
N GLY A 176 10.46 5.60 10.95
CA GLY A 176 11.40 4.49 11.04
C GLY A 176 11.37 3.54 9.83
N TRP A 177 10.26 3.40 9.11
CA TRP A 177 10.15 2.55 7.93
C TRP A 177 10.54 3.25 6.63
N LEU A 178 10.57 4.58 6.62
CA LEU A 178 10.97 5.39 5.47
C LEU A 178 12.46 5.77 5.53
N PRO A 179 13.11 6.02 4.37
CA PRO A 179 14.43 6.64 4.31
C PRO A 179 14.46 8.00 5.03
N GLY A 180 15.56 8.32 5.71
CA GLY A 180 15.75 9.61 6.40
C GLY A 180 16.89 9.60 7.42
N GLU A 181 16.93 10.62 8.30
CA GLU A 181 17.94 10.73 9.38
C GLU A 181 17.84 9.62 10.43
N ASN A 182 16.78 8.80 10.40
CA ASN A 182 16.68 7.55 11.16
C ASN A 182 17.60 6.42 10.64
N GLY A 183 18.60 6.77 9.83
CA GLY A 183 19.80 5.96 9.65
C GLY A 183 20.38 5.53 11.00
N CYS A 184 21.29 4.58 11.00
CA CYS A 184 22.05 4.20 12.20
C CYS A 184 22.98 5.35 12.64
N GLN A 185 22.43 6.51 13.02
CA GLN A 185 23.17 7.73 13.34
C GLN A 185 23.72 7.71 14.78
N SER A 186 23.16 6.88 15.67
CA SER A 186 23.55 6.84 17.09
C SER A 186 24.07 5.47 17.53
N CYS A 187 24.91 4.83 16.72
CA CYS A 187 25.94 4.01 17.34
C CYS A 187 26.99 4.91 18.01
N ASP A 188 27.15 6.17 17.60
CA ASP A 188 28.06 7.12 18.23
C ASP A 188 27.25 8.19 18.97
N ASP A 189 27.09 8.05 20.29
CA ASP A 189 26.35 8.99 21.13
C ASP A 189 27.21 10.12 21.71
N GLY A 190 28.44 10.31 21.19
CA GLY A 190 29.32 11.40 21.64
C GLY A 190 29.82 11.27 23.08
N GLU A 191 29.43 10.21 23.80
CA GLU A 191 29.89 9.87 25.16
C GLU A 191 30.76 8.60 25.18
N GLY A 192 31.18 8.11 24.01
CA GLY A 192 32.07 6.94 23.91
C GLY A 192 31.35 5.60 24.03
N TYR A 193 30.03 5.53 23.81
CA TYR A 193 29.29 4.28 23.67
C TYR A 193 28.87 4.03 22.22
N GLY A 194 29.90 3.91 21.37
CA GLY A 194 29.97 3.31 20.03
C GLY A 194 29.25 1.96 19.81
N ASN A 195 28.63 1.40 20.86
CA ASN A 195 28.70 -0.03 21.17
C ASN A 195 27.38 -0.61 21.66
N ARG A 196 26.24 -0.08 21.22
CA ARG A 196 24.97 -0.79 21.43
C ARG A 196 24.85 -2.09 20.64
N CYS A 197 25.73 -2.36 19.67
CA CYS A 197 25.75 -3.57 18.83
C CYS A 197 26.93 -4.54 19.09
N SER A 198 27.72 -4.34 20.15
CA SER A 198 28.96 -5.08 20.44
C SER A 198 29.01 -5.71 21.84
N ARG A 199 27.89 -5.70 22.60
CA ARG A 199 27.79 -6.38 23.90
C ARG A 199 27.68 -7.89 23.70
N GLY A 200 28.76 -8.62 24.02
CA GLY A 200 28.79 -10.09 23.93
C GLY A 200 27.88 -10.81 24.94
N ASP A 201 27.36 -10.09 25.93
CA ASP A 201 26.45 -10.57 26.97
C ASP A 201 24.96 -10.47 26.61
N ILE A 202 24.62 -9.81 25.50
CA ILE A 202 23.24 -9.60 25.05
C ILE A 202 23.12 -10.12 23.61
N PRO A 203 22.07 -10.86 23.23
CA PRO A 203 21.85 -11.23 21.84
C PRO A 203 21.84 -9.98 20.92
N ARG A 204 22.55 -10.02 19.78
CA ARG A 204 22.72 -8.88 18.85
C ARG A 204 21.39 -8.29 18.35
N GLU A 205 20.38 -9.12 18.35
CA GLU A 205 18.99 -8.84 18.02
C GLU A 205 18.21 -8.06 19.10
N GLU A 206 18.68 -8.01 20.34
CA GLU A 206 18.12 -7.20 21.42
C GLU A 206 18.82 -5.83 21.57
N GLN A 207 19.88 -5.64 20.79
CA GLN A 207 20.83 -4.54 20.87
C GLN A 207 20.54 -3.40 19.87
N CYS A 208 19.91 -3.71 18.73
CA CYS A 208 19.56 -2.74 17.70
C CYS A 208 18.09 -2.26 17.87
N PRO A 209 17.83 -0.95 18.07
CA PRO A 209 16.47 -0.40 18.10
C PRO A 209 15.70 -0.67 16.80
N TRP A 210 16.43 -0.86 15.70
CA TRP A 210 15.94 -1.11 14.35
C TRP A 210 16.00 -2.59 13.97
N ARG A 211 15.82 -3.52 14.93
CA ARG A 211 15.92 -4.99 14.75
C ARG A 211 15.22 -5.54 13.49
N TRP A 212 14.14 -4.92 13.05
CA TRP A 212 13.35 -5.34 11.89
C TRP A 212 13.76 -4.67 10.57
N ALA A 213 14.58 -3.61 10.62
CA ALA A 213 14.98 -2.81 9.47
C ALA A 213 16.33 -3.27 8.88
N VAL A 214 17.16 -3.97 9.66
CA VAL A 214 18.54 -4.27 9.26
C VAL A 214 18.62 -5.67 8.65
N GLN A 215 18.97 -5.76 7.37
CA GLN A 215 19.44 -7.01 6.77
C GLN A 215 20.97 -6.99 6.74
N THR A 216 21.55 -7.50 7.81
CA THR A 216 22.86 -8.14 7.99
C THR A 216 23.92 -8.09 6.88
N VAL A 217 24.19 -6.95 6.25
CA VAL A 217 25.55 -6.63 5.82
C VAL A 217 26.06 -5.61 6.81
N THR A 218 26.87 -6.11 7.73
CA THR A 218 27.66 -5.26 8.60
C THR A 218 29.08 -5.30 8.10
N GLU A 219 29.49 -4.28 7.36
CA GLU A 219 30.91 -4.12 7.12
C GLU A 219 31.50 -3.44 8.35
N HIS A 220 32.42 -4.16 8.98
CA HIS A 220 33.21 -3.64 10.07
C HIS A 220 34.46 -3.00 9.47
N GLY A 221 34.69 -1.73 9.80
CA GLY A 221 36.00 -1.11 9.61
C GLY A 221 37.08 -1.84 10.42
N PRO A 222 38.37 -1.47 10.22
CA PRO A 222 39.47 -2.04 11.00
C PRO A 222 39.21 -1.91 12.51
N MET A 223 39.62 -2.93 13.27
CA MET A 223 39.49 -2.92 14.74
C MET A 223 40.46 -1.91 15.35
N ASP A 224 40.03 -1.20 16.38
CA ASP A 224 40.90 -0.40 17.23
C ASP A 224 41.72 -1.26 18.20
N GLU A 225 42.57 -0.61 19.01
CA GLU A 225 43.42 -1.26 20.00
C GLU A 225 42.66 -1.99 21.13
N HIS A 226 41.35 -1.78 21.23
CA HIS A 226 40.45 -2.40 22.20
C HIS A 226 39.59 -3.51 21.57
N GLY A 227 39.78 -3.83 20.27
CA GLY A 227 39.02 -4.86 19.57
C GLY A 227 37.62 -4.42 19.15
N CYS A 228 37.34 -3.11 19.12
CA CYS A 228 36.09 -2.55 18.62
C CYS A 228 36.26 -2.12 17.15
N PRO A 229 35.28 -2.34 16.27
CA PRO A 229 35.37 -1.92 14.87
C PRO A 229 35.31 -0.39 14.77
N ALA A 230 36.26 0.24 14.09
CA ALA A 230 36.33 1.70 13.92
C ALA A 230 35.13 2.29 13.15
N SER A 231 34.37 1.45 12.45
CA SER A 231 33.07 1.81 11.89
C SER A 231 32.20 0.57 11.71
N VAL A 232 30.89 0.77 11.79
CA VAL A 232 29.86 -0.24 11.54
C VAL A 232 28.90 0.35 10.51
N SER A 233 28.92 -0.16 9.28
CA SER A 233 27.86 0.17 8.32
C SER A 233 26.73 -0.85 8.47
N CYS A 234 25.48 -0.39 8.55
CA CYS A 234 24.31 -1.25 8.55
C CYS A 234 23.42 -0.85 7.39
N GLU A 235 23.10 -1.80 6.50
CA GLU A 235 22.07 -1.57 5.50
C GLU A 235 20.68 -1.65 6.14
N ILE A 236 20.04 -0.49 6.26
CA ILE A 236 18.66 -0.36 6.71
C ILE A 236 17.75 -0.47 5.49
N GLN A 237 16.96 -1.53 5.45
CA GLN A 237 15.90 -1.72 4.49
C GLN A 237 14.72 -0.81 4.84
N THR A 238 14.24 -0.09 3.84
CA THR A 238 13.14 0.87 3.96
C THR A 238 12.02 0.56 2.99
N ILE A 239 10.92 1.31 3.09
CA ILE A 239 9.84 1.32 2.12
C ILE A 239 10.19 2.28 0.98
N ASP A 240 10.05 1.80 -0.25
CA ASP A 240 10.44 2.50 -1.47
C ASP A 240 9.25 3.15 -2.19
N TRP A 241 8.01 2.79 -1.82
CA TRP A 241 6.80 3.31 -2.47
C TRP A 241 5.57 3.15 -1.60
N VAL A 242 4.73 4.19 -1.54
CA VAL A 242 3.47 4.16 -0.80
C VAL A 242 2.31 4.49 -1.72
N ILE A 243 1.31 3.61 -1.74
CA ILE A 243 0.07 3.76 -2.50
C ILE A 243 -1.08 3.92 -1.51
N VAL A 244 -1.91 4.95 -1.68
CA VAL A 244 -3.06 5.22 -0.81
C VAL A 244 -4.37 5.22 -1.58
N GLY A 245 -5.41 4.65 -0.98
CA GLY A 245 -6.73 4.60 -1.58
C GLY A 245 -7.82 4.19 -0.59
N GLY A 246 -9.00 4.76 -0.77
CA GLY A 246 -10.19 4.42 0.02
C GLY A 246 -10.97 3.23 -0.54
N GLU A 247 -11.92 2.74 0.27
CA GLU A 247 -12.73 1.57 -0.06
C GLU A 247 -13.77 1.88 -1.14
N SER A 248 -14.01 0.92 -2.04
CA SER A 248 -14.99 1.03 -3.13
C SER A 248 -16.10 0.00 -2.95
N GLY A 249 -17.30 0.32 -3.43
CA GLY A 249 -18.46 -0.58 -3.37
C GLY A 249 -19.62 -0.04 -2.53
N PRO A 250 -20.75 -0.77 -2.49
CA PRO A 250 -21.98 -0.31 -1.84
C PRO A 250 -21.85 -0.20 -0.32
N GLN A 251 -20.99 -1.00 0.30
CA GLN A 251 -20.72 -1.01 1.74
C GLN A 251 -19.37 -0.36 2.10
N ALA A 252 -18.80 0.43 1.18
CA ALA A 252 -17.52 1.07 1.38
C ALA A 252 -17.49 1.92 2.65
N ARG A 253 -16.44 1.75 3.44
CA ARG A 253 -16.13 2.59 4.60
C ARG A 253 -15.43 3.88 4.14
N PRO A 254 -15.75 5.03 4.76
CA PRO A 254 -15.07 6.30 4.48
C PRO A 254 -13.62 6.28 4.97
N MET A 255 -12.76 7.02 4.27
CA MET A 255 -11.36 7.28 4.64
C MET A 255 -11.24 8.74 5.10
N HIS A 256 -10.61 8.97 6.26
CA HIS A 256 -10.37 10.33 6.75
C HIS A 256 -9.33 11.05 5.88
N LEU A 257 -9.54 12.35 5.64
CA LEU A 257 -8.66 13.15 4.77
C LEU A 257 -7.23 13.22 5.30
N ASP A 258 -7.08 13.50 6.59
CA ASP A 258 -5.78 13.62 7.24
C ASP A 258 -4.94 12.33 7.20
N TRP A 259 -5.55 11.15 7.08
CA TRP A 259 -4.77 9.92 6.96
C TRP A 259 -4.02 9.86 5.63
N ALA A 260 -4.67 10.23 4.53
CA ALA A 260 -4.03 10.31 3.22
C ALA A 260 -3.03 11.46 3.13
N ARG A 261 -3.36 12.63 3.71
CA ARG A 261 -2.45 13.78 3.79
C ARG A 261 -1.20 13.47 4.61
N SER A 262 -1.37 12.85 5.78
CA SER A 262 -0.25 12.46 6.64
C SER A 262 0.71 11.51 5.91
N LEU A 263 0.20 10.49 5.22
CA LEU A 263 1.05 9.60 4.43
C LEU A 263 1.76 10.31 3.27
N ARG A 264 1.08 11.24 2.58
CA ARG A 264 1.71 12.09 1.56
C ARG A 264 2.87 12.88 2.15
N ASP A 265 2.64 13.53 3.29
CA ASP A 265 3.61 14.44 3.92
C ASP A 265 4.82 13.67 4.47
N GLN A 266 4.59 12.49 5.08
CA GLN A 266 5.65 11.56 5.49
C GLN A 266 6.51 11.10 4.29
N CYS A 267 5.87 10.71 3.18
CA CYS A 267 6.58 10.31 1.97
C CYS A 267 7.37 11.48 1.35
N ALA A 268 6.79 12.67 1.31
CA ALA A 268 7.44 13.87 0.82
C ALA A 268 8.67 14.23 1.66
N ALA A 269 8.58 14.13 2.99
CA ALA A 269 9.70 14.37 3.91
C ALA A 269 10.83 13.34 3.71
N ALA A 270 10.49 12.08 3.40
CA ALA A 270 11.43 10.99 3.19
C ALA A 270 11.97 10.88 1.74
N GLY A 271 11.47 11.68 0.80
CA GLY A 271 11.78 11.52 -0.62
C GLY A 271 11.25 10.22 -1.25
N VAL A 272 10.23 9.61 -0.65
CA VAL A 272 9.62 8.35 -1.13
C VAL A 272 8.49 8.66 -2.11
N PRO A 273 8.44 7.99 -3.28
CA PRO A 273 7.31 8.08 -4.20
C PRO A 273 5.97 7.81 -3.50
N PHE A 274 5.02 8.71 -3.73
CA PHE A 274 3.66 8.64 -3.20
C PHE A 274 2.63 8.60 -4.34
N HIS A 275 1.76 7.59 -4.32
CA HIS A 275 0.68 7.42 -5.29
C HIS A 275 -0.68 7.48 -4.58
N PHE A 276 -1.43 8.56 -4.81
CA PHE A 276 -2.83 8.62 -4.40
C PHE A 276 -3.72 8.06 -5.51
N LYS A 277 -4.32 6.89 -5.27
CA LYS A 277 -5.15 6.22 -6.27
C LYS A 277 -6.52 6.86 -6.38
N GLN A 278 -7.25 6.96 -5.26
CA GLN A 278 -8.61 7.51 -5.19
C GLN A 278 -9.14 7.54 -3.76
N TRP A 279 -10.21 8.30 -3.52
CA TRP A 279 -10.98 8.26 -2.27
C TRP A 279 -11.92 7.04 -2.14
N GLY A 280 -12.22 6.34 -3.24
CA GLY A 280 -13.14 5.20 -3.25
C GLY A 280 -14.59 5.64 -3.54
N THR A 281 -15.57 5.07 -2.83
CA THR A 281 -17.00 5.48 -2.95
C THR A 281 -17.28 6.82 -2.28
N TRP A 282 -16.41 7.24 -1.37
CA TRP A 282 -16.55 8.49 -0.60
C TRP A 282 -15.67 9.57 -1.22
N SER A 283 -16.06 10.84 -1.15
CA SER A 283 -15.19 11.96 -1.51
C SER A 283 -15.38 13.13 -0.53
N PRO A 284 -14.37 14.02 -0.38
CA PRO A 284 -14.58 15.30 0.28
C PRO A 284 -15.76 16.05 -0.37
N ALA A 285 -16.57 16.70 0.46
CA ALA A 285 -17.69 17.53 0.05
C ALA A 285 -17.57 18.94 0.64
N ALA A 286 -18.25 19.91 0.03
CA ALA A 286 -18.38 21.25 0.60
C ALA A 286 -19.19 21.20 1.91
N TRP A 287 -18.86 22.08 2.86
CA TRP A 287 -19.59 22.21 4.12
C TRP A 287 -21.07 22.57 3.92
N LYS A 288 -21.35 23.46 2.95
CA LYS A 288 -22.69 23.84 2.50
C LYS A 288 -22.76 23.67 0.97
N PRO A 289 -23.67 22.86 0.40
CA PRO A 289 -23.94 22.89 -1.03
C PRO A 289 -24.49 24.27 -1.42
N GLU A 290 -24.12 24.76 -2.59
CA GLU A 290 -24.57 26.07 -3.04
C GLU A 290 -26.09 26.06 -3.28
N ARG A 291 -26.83 26.90 -2.55
CA ARG A 291 -28.26 27.08 -2.80
C ARG A 291 -28.45 27.97 -4.03
N LEU A 292 -28.83 27.37 -5.15
CA LEU A 292 -29.19 28.12 -6.34
C LEU A 292 -30.39 29.03 -6.03
N THR A 293 -30.32 30.30 -6.43
CA THR A 293 -31.26 31.38 -6.04
C THR A 293 -32.73 31.09 -6.36
N ALA A 294 -33.03 30.14 -7.24
CA ALA A 294 -34.39 29.75 -7.62
C ALA A 294 -34.97 28.58 -6.79
N MET A 295 -34.18 27.91 -5.94
CA MET A 295 -34.63 26.72 -5.21
C MET A 295 -35.43 27.06 -3.96
N ASN A 296 -36.64 26.49 -3.85
CA ASN A 296 -37.38 26.44 -2.60
C ASN A 296 -36.76 25.43 -1.61
N ASP A 297 -37.24 25.41 -0.37
CA ASP A 297 -36.65 24.57 0.69
C ASP A 297 -36.78 23.05 0.43
N GLU A 298 -37.83 22.61 -0.27
CA GLU A 298 -38.02 21.20 -0.61
C GLU A 298 -37.09 20.78 -1.75
N GLU A 299 -36.99 21.62 -2.79
CA GLU A 299 -36.05 21.45 -3.89
C GLU A 299 -34.60 21.45 -3.41
N TYR A 300 -34.28 22.34 -2.48
CA TYR A 300 -32.96 22.39 -1.85
C TYR A 300 -32.66 21.12 -1.04
N LYS A 301 -33.61 20.65 -0.21
CA LYS A 301 -33.44 19.39 0.55
C LYS A 301 -33.28 18.19 -0.37
N ALA A 302 -34.05 18.12 -1.46
CA ALA A 302 -33.93 17.08 -2.46
C ALA A 302 -32.56 17.15 -3.15
N HIS A 303 -32.12 18.34 -3.58
CA HIS A 303 -30.80 18.58 -4.15
C HIS A 303 -29.68 18.19 -3.19
N ALA A 304 -29.72 18.62 -1.93
CA ALA A 304 -28.73 18.28 -0.90
C ALA A 304 -28.70 16.77 -0.59
N THR A 305 -29.86 16.10 -0.66
CA THR A 305 -29.95 14.63 -0.52
C THR A 305 -29.28 13.92 -1.70
N VAL A 306 -29.48 14.44 -2.93
CA VAL A 306 -28.88 13.89 -4.16
C VAL A 306 -27.37 14.17 -4.24
N CYS A 307 -26.95 15.38 -3.89
CA CYS A 307 -25.55 15.81 -3.85
C CYS A 307 -24.82 15.29 -2.60
N GLY A 308 -25.54 14.67 -1.67
CA GLY A 308 -24.98 13.82 -0.62
C GLY A 308 -24.18 14.54 0.46
N ALA A 309 -24.32 15.86 0.57
CA ALA A 309 -23.59 16.68 1.53
C ALA A 309 -23.93 16.25 2.97
N THR A 310 -23.03 15.47 3.57
CA THR A 310 -23.00 15.04 4.98
C THR A 310 -23.68 13.70 5.32
N HIS A 311 -23.16 12.59 4.80
CA HIS A 311 -23.47 11.27 5.40
C HIS A 311 -22.53 10.96 6.58
N VAL A 312 -21.35 11.56 6.57
CA VAL A 312 -20.25 11.30 7.51
C VAL A 312 -19.44 12.60 7.68
N LEU A 313 -18.91 12.84 8.88
CA LEU A 313 -17.99 13.93 9.20
C LEU A 313 -16.63 13.39 9.67
N THR A 314 -15.57 14.11 9.32
CA THR A 314 -14.24 13.91 9.90
C THR A 314 -14.05 14.82 11.13
N TYR A 315 -13.41 14.30 12.18
CA TYR A 315 -13.14 15.04 13.41
C TYR A 315 -11.72 14.80 13.87
N GLY A 316 -11.11 15.85 14.43
CA GLY A 316 -9.76 15.83 14.98
C GLY A 316 -8.69 16.08 13.92
N THR A 317 -7.53 16.53 14.38
CA THR A 317 -6.35 16.76 13.54
C THR A 317 -5.24 15.80 13.96
N GLY A 318 -4.71 15.03 13.01
CA GLY A 318 -3.66 14.03 13.29
C GLY A 318 -4.15 12.81 14.09
N VAL A 319 -3.53 12.50 15.22
CA VAL A 319 -4.02 11.45 16.14
C VAL A 319 -4.65 12.15 17.34
N PRO A 320 -5.92 11.89 17.71
CA PRO A 320 -6.78 10.78 17.27
C PRO A 320 -7.86 11.20 16.25
N SER A 321 -7.53 11.42 14.97
CA SER A 321 -8.55 11.67 13.93
C SER A 321 -9.55 10.52 13.81
N PHE A 322 -10.85 10.84 13.83
CA PHE A 322 -11.94 9.87 13.77
C PHE A 322 -13.03 10.28 12.80
N ILE A 323 -13.86 9.31 12.42
CA ILE A 323 -14.97 9.47 11.50
C ILE A 323 -16.29 9.31 12.26
N ARG A 324 -17.23 10.23 12.08
CA ARG A 324 -18.55 10.21 12.72
C ARG A 324 -19.66 10.08 11.67
N ALA A 325 -20.42 8.99 11.73
CA ALA A 325 -21.65 8.86 10.98
C ALA A 325 -22.72 9.80 11.55
N LEU A 326 -23.51 10.41 10.67
CA LEU A 326 -24.60 11.28 11.07
C LEU A 326 -25.90 10.46 11.21
N GLY A 327 -26.56 10.59 12.37
CA GLY A 327 -27.84 9.93 12.65
C GLY A 327 -29.06 10.71 12.15
N HIS A 328 -28.84 11.76 11.37
CA HIS A 328 -29.88 12.66 10.86
C HIS A 328 -29.67 12.90 9.36
N ALA A 329 -30.62 13.58 8.72
CA ALA A 329 -30.54 13.86 7.30
C ALA A 329 -29.33 14.76 6.94
N PRO A 330 -28.73 14.62 5.74
CA PRO A 330 -27.51 15.34 5.38
C PRO A 330 -27.68 16.88 5.36
N TRP A 331 -28.88 17.39 5.04
CA TRP A 331 -29.16 18.83 5.05
C TRP A 331 -29.38 19.44 6.45
N SER A 332 -29.40 18.65 7.55
CA SER A 332 -29.62 19.21 8.89
C SER A 332 -28.35 19.65 9.62
N CYS A 333 -27.16 19.30 9.12
CA CYS A 333 -25.87 19.77 9.65
C CYS A 333 -25.62 21.27 9.40
N GLU A 334 -26.35 21.90 8.47
CA GLU A 334 -26.17 23.30 8.07
C GLU A 334 -26.56 24.33 9.13
N ARG A 335 -27.15 23.91 10.25
CA ARG A 335 -27.52 24.82 11.35
C ARG A 335 -26.32 25.27 12.20
N ALA A 336 -25.12 24.81 11.88
CA ALA A 336 -23.89 25.43 12.38
C ALA A 336 -23.50 26.56 11.42
N ASP A 337 -23.50 27.79 11.94
CA ASP A 337 -23.26 28.99 11.15
C ASP A 337 -21.86 29.01 10.51
N GLU A 338 -20.89 28.36 11.13
CA GLU A 338 -19.49 28.33 10.72
C GLU A 338 -18.99 26.90 10.45
N ALA A 339 -18.28 26.71 9.34
CA ALA A 339 -17.43 25.55 9.17
C ALA A 339 -16.30 25.68 10.20
N PRO A 340 -15.91 24.60 10.91
CA PRO A 340 -14.70 24.65 11.72
C PRO A 340 -13.54 25.14 10.85
N ASP A 341 -12.76 26.11 11.35
CA ASP A 341 -11.79 26.92 10.58
C ASP A 341 -10.66 26.14 9.87
N ASP A 342 -10.60 24.81 10.01
CA ASP A 342 -9.69 23.98 9.26
C ASP A 342 -10.44 23.05 8.29
N LEU A 343 -9.92 22.90 7.06
CA LEU A 343 -10.39 21.95 6.03
C LEU A 343 -10.17 20.47 6.45
N ARG A 344 -10.14 20.18 7.74
CA ARG A 344 -9.88 18.89 8.39
C ARG A 344 -11.16 18.33 9.03
N HIS A 345 -12.16 19.18 9.25
CA HIS A 345 -13.53 18.81 9.61
C HIS A 345 -14.49 18.74 8.42
N LEU A 346 -14.05 18.19 7.29
CA LEU A 346 -14.86 18.17 6.08
C LEU A 346 -15.92 17.05 6.09
N PRO A 347 -17.13 17.34 5.59
CA PRO A 347 -18.09 16.29 5.32
C PRO A 347 -17.61 15.41 4.18
N LEU A 348 -17.98 14.14 4.27
CA LEU A 348 -17.81 13.18 3.20
C LEU A 348 -19.18 12.87 2.60
N GLN A 349 -19.21 12.83 1.27
CA GLN A 349 -20.39 12.44 0.50
C GLN A 349 -20.12 11.11 -0.21
N ARG A 350 -21.18 10.32 -0.39
CA ARG A 350 -21.12 9.16 -1.28
C ARG A 350 -21.19 9.65 -2.72
N THR A 351 -20.36 9.08 -3.58
CA THR A 351 -20.32 9.40 -5.02
C THR A 351 -20.51 8.13 -5.83
N HIS A 352 -21.19 8.26 -6.98
CA HIS A 352 -21.46 7.16 -7.91
C HIS A 352 -20.37 7.00 -8.98
N GLU A 353 -19.53 8.02 -9.17
CA GLU A 353 -18.40 7.99 -10.07
C GLU A 353 -17.12 7.62 -9.31
N ARG A 354 -16.05 7.30 -10.04
CA ARG A 354 -14.67 7.20 -9.49
C ARG A 354 -14.19 8.61 -9.11
N ALA A 355 -14.91 9.27 -8.22
CA ALA A 355 -14.68 10.64 -7.85
C ALA A 355 -13.32 10.74 -7.17
N GLN A 356 -12.47 11.51 -7.86
CA GLN A 356 -11.31 12.23 -7.36
C GLN A 356 -10.08 11.36 -7.05
N GLN A 357 -9.25 11.21 -8.08
CA GLN A 357 -7.82 10.90 -7.97
C GLN A 357 -7.00 12.12 -7.50
N LEU A 358 -7.68 13.13 -6.93
CA LEU A 358 -7.11 14.37 -6.46
C LEU A 358 -7.09 14.34 -4.93
N LEU A 359 -5.91 14.54 -4.36
CA LEU A 359 -5.73 14.84 -2.95
C LEU A 359 -5.47 16.34 -2.86
N ASP A 360 -6.37 17.08 -2.20
CA ASP A 360 -6.31 18.54 -2.10
C ASP A 360 -6.19 19.25 -3.47
N GLY A 361 -6.91 18.75 -4.48
CA GLY A 361 -6.90 19.30 -5.84
C GLY A 361 -5.70 18.90 -6.70
N VAL A 362 -4.75 18.13 -6.16
CA VAL A 362 -3.52 17.72 -6.84
C VAL A 362 -3.51 16.21 -7.13
N ARG A 363 -3.04 15.83 -8.32
CA ARG A 363 -2.78 14.42 -8.66
C ARG A 363 -1.44 13.99 -8.07
N HIS A 364 -1.42 12.88 -7.35
CA HIS A 364 -0.19 12.24 -6.88
C HIS A 364 -0.04 10.88 -7.55
N LEU A 365 0.80 10.78 -8.57
CA LEU A 365 0.97 9.59 -9.42
C LEU A 365 2.43 9.14 -9.47
N ALA A 366 3.21 9.39 -8.42
CA ALA A 366 4.62 9.04 -8.42
C ALA A 366 4.77 7.51 -8.35
N VAL A 367 5.54 6.95 -9.30
CA VAL A 367 5.83 5.52 -9.37
C VAL A 367 7.34 5.34 -9.55
N PRO A 368 8.01 4.53 -8.72
CA PRO A 368 9.44 4.26 -8.84
C PRO A 368 9.78 3.34 -10.03
N SER A 369 11.03 3.42 -10.48
CA SER A 369 11.63 2.40 -11.34
C SER A 369 12.15 1.23 -10.49
N LEU A 370 11.86 -0.01 -10.87
CA LEU A 370 12.45 -1.19 -10.23
C LEU A 370 13.94 -1.38 -10.61
N ASN A 371 14.39 -0.74 -11.70
CA ASN A 371 15.77 -0.73 -12.16
C ASN A 371 16.25 0.73 -12.37
N PRO A 372 16.64 1.44 -11.31
CA PRO A 372 17.02 2.86 -11.39
C PRO A 372 18.39 3.09 -12.06
N THR A 373 19.28 2.10 -12.08
CA THR A 373 20.63 2.24 -12.67
C THR A 373 20.65 2.03 -14.18
N GLY A 374 19.55 1.57 -14.78
CA GLY A 374 19.46 1.30 -16.22
C GLY A 374 20.43 0.21 -16.71
N ALA A 375 21.07 -0.52 -15.78
CA ALA A 375 21.96 -1.62 -16.13
C ALA A 375 21.15 -2.67 -16.90
N PRO A 376 21.71 -3.23 -18.00
CA PRO A 376 21.04 -4.29 -18.73
C PRO A 376 20.72 -5.43 -17.76
N LEU A 377 19.46 -5.86 -17.77
CA LEU A 377 19.07 -7.08 -17.08
C LEU A 377 19.79 -8.25 -17.79
N PRO A 378 20.38 -9.18 -17.03
CA PRO A 378 21.16 -10.28 -17.58
C PRO A 378 20.39 -11.16 -18.56
#